data_AF-A0A6I6WXI9-F1
#
_entry.id   AF-A0A6I6WXI9-F1
#
_cell.length_a   1.000
_cell.length_b   1.000
_cell.length_c   1.000
_cell.angle_alpha   90.00
_cell.angle_beta   90.00
_cell.angle_gamma   90.00
#
_symmetry.space_group_name_H-M   'P 1'
#
loop_
_entity.id
_entity.type
_entity.pdbx_description
1 polymer ?
#
loop_
_entity_poly.entity_id
_entity_poly.type
_entity_poly.pdbx_seq_one_letter_code
_entity_poly.pdbx_strand_id
1 'polypeptide(L)' 'MFSRLISPLRPIGDPTDLVLEADRLIKDAEKNKGSWALMTAYAGMASAKIELARYLQEYRD' A
#
# COMPACT_ATOMS: atom_id res chain seq x y z
N MET A 1 32.94 15.68 -0.66
CA MET A 1 31.47 15.72 -0.74
C MET A 1 30.95 14.30 -0.61
N PHE A 2 30.35 13.94 0.53
CA PHE A 2 29.63 12.67 0.66
C PHE A 2 28.22 12.88 0.10
N SER A 3 27.97 12.40 -1.12
CA SER A 3 26.60 12.26 -1.60
C SER A 3 25.93 11.20 -0.73
N ARG A 4 24.94 11.58 0.07
CA ARG A 4 24.14 10.61 0.83
C ARG A 4 23.51 9.67 -0.20
N LEU A 5 23.86 8.39 -0.16
CA LEU A 5 23.19 7.36 -0.96
C LEU A 5 21.74 7.29 -0.47
N ILE A 6 20.84 7.96 -1.19
CA ILE A 6 19.41 7.89 -0.96
C ILE A 6 18.92 6.62 -1.64
N SER A 7 18.16 5.78 -0.93
CA SER A 7 17.58 4.57 -1.51
C SER A 7 16.77 4.91 -2.77
N PRO A 8 16.98 4.19 -3.89
CA PRO A 8 16.23 4.41 -5.12
C PRO A 8 14.73 4.11 -4.96
N LEU A 9 14.34 3.43 -3.87
CA LEU A 9 12.96 3.10 -3.56
C LEU A 9 12.22 4.24 -2.84
N ARG A 10 12.93 5.27 -2.37
CA ARG A 10 12.33 6.40 -1.62
C ARG A 10 11.23 7.14 -2.39
N PRO A 11 11.28 7.31 -3.73
CA PRO A 11 10.19 7.95 -4.49
C PRO A 11 8.91 7.10 -4.65
N ILE A 12 8.96 5.79 -4.35
CA ILE A 12 7.82 4.88 -4.58
C ILE A 12 6.68 5.14 -3.57
N GLY A 13 7.01 5.69 -2.40
CA GLY A 13 6.03 6.11 -1.39
C GLY A 13 6.46 5.76 0.02
N ASP A 14 5.63 6.15 0.99
CA ASP A 14 5.80 5.76 2.38
C ASP A 14 5.06 4.48 2.74
N PRO A 15 5.73 3.47 3.36
CA PRO A 15 5.08 2.26 3.84
C PRO A 15 3.86 2.56 4.72
N THR A 16 3.94 3.56 5.60
CA THR A 16 2.86 3.91 6.53
C THR A 16 1.64 4.41 5.76
N ASP A 17 1.86 5.29 4.78
CA ASP A 17 0.78 5.83 3.94
C ASP A 17 0.09 4.73 3.14
N LEU A 18 0.86 3.77 2.61
CA LEU A 18 0.32 2.61 1.88
C LEU A 18 -0.57 1.73 2.77
N VAL A 19 -0.20 1.54 4.04
CA VAL A 19 -1.04 0.80 5.02
C VAL A 19 -2.33 1.58 5.33
N LEU A 20 -2.25 2.89 5.52
CA LEU A 20 -3.44 3.74 5.74
C LEU A 20 -4.38 3.77 4.53
N GLU A 21 -3.84 3.70 3.32
CA GLU A 21 -4.63 3.55 2.10
C GLU A 21 -5.27 2.17 2.00
N ALA A 22 -4.56 1.10 2.36
CA ALA A 22 -5.12 -0.25 2.40
C ALA A 22 -6.31 -0.36 3.37
N ASP A 23 -6.21 0.23 4.57
CA ASP A 23 -7.32 0.28 5.53
C ASP A 23 -8.57 0.99 4.96
N ARG A 24 -8.37 2.11 4.26
CA ARG A 24 -9.46 2.83 3.57
C ARG A 24 -10.14 1.95 2.52
N LEU A 25 -9.36 1.22 1.71
CA LEU A 25 -9.88 0.32 0.68
C LEU A 25 -10.67 -0.84 1.29
N ILE A 26 -10.23 -1.40 2.43
CA ILE A 26 -10.99 -2.44 3.14
C ILE A 26 -12.34 -1.89 3.61
N LYS A 27 -12.37 -0.70 4.21
CA LYS A 27 -13.63 -0.04 4.61
C LYS A 27 -14.55 0.21 3.43
N ASP A 28 -14.01 0.57 2.27
CA ASP A 28 -14.81 0.76 1.06
C ASP A 28 -15.31 -0.58 0.49
N ALA A 29 -14.53 -1.66 0.57
CA ALA A 29 -15.02 -3.01 0.27
C ALA A 29 -16.21 -3.38 1.17
N GLU A 30 -16.13 -3.10 2.47
CA GLU A 30 -17.21 -3.35 3.43
C GLU A 30 -18.47 -2.53 3.18
N LYS A 31 -18.34 -1.29 2.69
CA LYS A 31 -19.50 -0.46 2.30
C LYS A 31 -20.21 -1.01 1.05
N ASN A 32 -19.47 -1.69 0.17
CA ASN A 32 -19.99 -2.28 -1.06
C ASN A 32 -20.51 -3.72 -0.87
N LYS A 33 -20.89 -4.09 0.36
CA LYS A 33 -21.50 -5.40 0.66
C LYS A 33 -22.66 -5.69 -0.30
N GLY A 34 -22.53 -6.81 -1.02
CA GLY A 34 -23.49 -7.25 -2.04
C GLY A 34 -22.99 -7.09 -3.48
N SER A 35 -21.97 -6.27 -3.72
CA SER A 35 -21.27 -6.20 -5.01
C SER A 35 -19.93 -6.92 -4.95
N TRP A 36 -19.94 -8.22 -5.25
CA TRP A 36 -18.76 -9.08 -5.13
C TRP A 36 -17.57 -8.57 -5.97
N ALA A 37 -17.83 -8.04 -7.17
CA ALA A 37 -16.78 -7.48 -8.04
C ALA A 37 -16.09 -6.27 -7.39
N LEU A 38 -16.85 -5.34 -6.80
CA LEU A 38 -16.27 -4.17 -6.14
C LEU A 38 -15.53 -4.57 -4.86
N MET A 39 -16.12 -5.47 -4.06
CA MET A 39 -15.46 -5.99 -2.86
C MET A 39 -14.11 -6.62 -3.18
N THR A 40 -14.05 -7.50 -4.18
CA THR A 40 -12.81 -8.15 -4.62
C THR A 40 -11.81 -7.15 -5.17
N ALA A 41 -12.25 -6.16 -5.95
CA ALA A 41 -11.35 -5.13 -6.49
C ALA A 41 -10.69 -4.32 -5.36
N TYR A 42 -11.48 -3.82 -4.41
CA TYR A 42 -10.96 -3.05 -3.28
C TYR A 42 -10.07 -3.88 -2.36
N ALA A 43 -10.48 -5.11 -2.03
CA ALA A 43 -9.67 -6.02 -1.22
C ALA A 43 -8.34 -6.37 -1.91
N GLY A 44 -8.37 -6.65 -3.22
CA GLY A 44 -7.16 -6.93 -3.99
C GLY A 44 -6.18 -5.75 -4.03
N MET A 45 -6.69 -4.53 -4.22
CA MET A 45 -5.86 -3.32 -4.14
C MET A 45 -5.28 -3.11 -2.74
N ALA A 46 -6.07 -3.36 -1.68
CA ALA A 46 -5.58 -3.28 -0.31
C ALA A 46 -4.44 -4.27 -0.07
N SER A 47 -4.58 -5.53 -0.49
CA SER A 47 -3.53 -6.55 -0.40
C SER A 47 -2.26 -6.12 -1.12
N ALA A 48 -2.37 -5.62 -2.35
CA ALA A 48 -1.20 -5.14 -3.10
C ALA A 48 -0.46 -4.00 -2.40
N LYS A 49 -1.20 -3.08 -1.75
CA LYS A 49 -0.60 -1.99 -0.96
C LYS A 49 0.13 -2.49 0.28
N ILE A 50 -0.40 -3.48 0.98
CA ILE A 50 0.27 -4.08 2.14
C ILE A 50 1.56 -4.78 1.72
N GLU A 51 1.53 -5.56 0.63
CA GLU A 51 2.74 -6.22 0.12
C GLU A 51 3.81 -5.21 -0.30
N LEU A 52 3.41 -4.13 -0.97
CA LEU A 52 4.33 -3.05 -1.33
C LEU A 52 4.89 -2.32 -0.10
N ALA A 53 4.04 -2.03 0.89
CA ALA A 53 4.46 -1.40 2.14
C ALA A 53 5.50 -2.26 2.85
N ARG A 54 5.25 -3.56 2.96
CA ARG A 54 6.19 -4.52 3.54
C ARG A 54 7.51 -4.54 2.78
N TYR A 55 7.47 -4.65 1.46
CA TYR A 55 8.68 -4.62 0.62
C TYR A 55 9.49 -3.34 0.84
N LEU A 56 8.83 -2.18 0.84
CA LEU A 56 9.51 -0.91 1.07
C LEU A 56 10.06 -0.83 2.50
N GLN A 57 9.36 -1.34 3.51
CA GLN A 57 9.89 -1.38 4.88
C GLN A 57 11.14 -2.27 4.99
N GLU A 58 11.23 -3.35 4.22
CA GLU A 58 12.36 -4.27 4.23
C GLU A 58 13.58 -3.75 3.44
N TYR A 59 13.36 -2.97 2.37
CA TYR A 59 14.42 -2.63 1.40
C TYR A 59 14.63 -1.14 1.11
N ARG A 60 13.73 -0.24 1.54
CA ARG A 60 13.81 1.21 1.27
C ARG A 60 14.68 1.94 2.29
N ASP A 61 14.55 1.59 3.56
CA ASP A 61 15.21 2.26 4.69
C ASP A 61 16.59 1.64 4.98
#